data_AF-A0A8S3Y5R3-F1
#
_entry.id   AF-A0A8S3Y5R3-F1
#
_cell.length_a   1.000
_cell.length_b   1.000
_cell.length_c   1.000
_cell.angle_alpha   90.00
_cell.angle_beta   90.00
_cell.angle_gamma   90.00
#
_symmetry.space_group_name_H-M   'P 1'
#
loop_
_entity.id
_entity.type
_entity.pdbx_description
1 polymer ?
#
loop_
_entity_poly.entity_id
_entity_poly.type
_entity_poly.pdbx_seq_one_letter_code
_entity_poly.pdbx_strand_id
1 'polypeptide(L)'
;MENSNDLDENFIDISLDDLRDIELLEASMREPHTTQLRNAAPGEYFSLMVPDEIFEQIAIQTNLFAEQQGPSEKPSSRSNNWKATTKVEIKRFFGLILYMGLVKIPKINLYWSTDRVFGQIFAASVMSRNRFELLLQKLHFTNNDTADVSDRIYKIRPLLNSLNKTFKNIYAPKEDICIDESQVPFRGRIIFRQYNKSKMHKYGMKLFKLCTLPGYTCKLELYAGKNNELVNTTPTRAVMSLCKHILGCGHTLVTDNWYTSLELANELLDKDTHLVGTLRKNRRGLPKAVVDSKLKPGEVIAMENERGICVLKWKDKRDVLMLSTKHSKGFSKITKKGKVIRKPRMVLAYNKIKSAVDMSDQMAAYSSPLRKSVKWYKKLGIELILNTAIVNAWVMYNENKNKSESIVQFRRELVEYLVDAGMEGTIEPERIDRPKRLKHQLLKKEDMKTAILLSVFVAVVVARPEEELYSKYENFDVKELISNQRLLKAYAHCFVGKGKCTPEGNDFKKLMPEAVQTECGKCSEKQKSLVAQVIKAIVEQLPVEWEELSKEYNPNGVHTVSLNQFLEKYASN
;
A
#
# COMPACT_ATOMS: atom_id res chain seq x y z
N MET A 1 -15.88 11.56 69.16
CA MET A 1 -17.19 12.05 68.72
C MET A 1 -16.89 13.19 67.78
N GLU A 2 -16.67 12.84 66.50
CA GLU A 2 -17.69 12.84 65.43
C GLU A 2 -17.84 14.27 64.88
N ASN A 3 -17.23 14.56 63.73
CA ASN A 3 -17.73 14.40 62.34
C ASN A 3 -18.13 15.80 61.83
N SER A 4 -17.92 16.23 60.59
CA SER A 4 -17.51 15.53 59.36
C SER A 4 -17.17 16.56 58.27
N ASN A 5 -16.09 16.26 57.52
CA ASN A 5 -15.88 16.39 56.08
C ASN A 5 -16.46 17.58 55.29
N ASP A 6 -15.56 18.40 54.75
CA ASP A 6 -15.66 18.93 53.39
C ASP A 6 -14.35 18.61 52.65
N LEU A 7 -14.42 17.60 51.77
CA LEU A 7 -13.41 17.31 50.76
C LEU A 7 -13.98 17.82 49.44
N ASP A 8 -13.34 18.82 48.86
CA ASP A 8 -13.60 19.28 47.49
C ASP A 8 -13.23 18.15 46.51
N GLU A 9 -14.23 17.39 46.08
CA GLU A 9 -14.14 16.49 44.92
C GLU A 9 -14.09 17.32 43.63
N ASN A 10 -12.88 17.58 43.13
CA ASN A 10 -12.68 18.03 41.75
C ASN A 10 -13.04 16.89 40.79
N PHE A 11 -14.32 16.78 40.45
CA PHE A 11 -14.78 15.98 39.32
C PHE A 11 -14.20 16.54 38.03
N ILE A 12 -13.41 15.72 37.34
CA ILE A 12 -12.99 15.96 35.96
C ILE A 12 -14.25 15.84 35.11
N ASP A 13 -14.72 16.97 34.57
CA ASP A 13 -15.83 17.02 33.64
C ASP A 13 -15.35 16.44 32.29
N ILE A 14 -15.65 15.16 32.06
CA ILE A 14 -15.30 14.46 30.83
C ILE A 14 -16.34 14.87 29.78
N SER A 15 -15.90 15.48 28.67
CA SER A 15 -16.82 15.93 27.63
C SER A 15 -17.53 14.75 26.96
N LEU A 16 -18.73 14.99 26.41
CA LEU A 16 -19.48 14.00 25.62
C LEU A 16 -18.71 13.49 24.39
N ASP A 17 -17.75 14.27 23.87
CA ASP A 17 -16.84 13.85 22.81
C ASP A 17 -15.74 12.93 23.35
N ASP A 18 -15.24 13.16 24.58
CA ASP A 18 -14.27 12.28 25.24
C ASP A 18 -14.89 10.92 25.61
N LEU A 19 -16.16 10.88 26.03
CA LEU A 19 -16.88 9.63 26.31
C LEU A 19 -17.17 8.83 25.03
N ARG A 20 -17.50 9.50 23.91
CA ARG A 20 -17.61 8.85 22.60
C ARG A 20 -16.28 8.34 22.10
N ASP A 21 -15.19 9.08 22.33
CA ASP A 21 -13.84 8.65 21.98
C ASP A 21 -13.40 7.45 22.83
N ILE A 22 -13.87 7.32 24.08
CA ILE A 22 -13.65 6.16 24.96
C ILE A 22 -14.47 4.95 24.51
N GLU A 23 -15.76 5.08 24.22
CA GLU A 23 -16.58 3.98 23.65
C GLU A 23 -16.08 3.55 22.26
N LEU A 24 -15.60 4.49 21.43
CA LEU A 24 -14.93 4.20 20.15
C LEU A 24 -13.54 3.58 20.34
N LEU A 25 -12.82 3.92 21.41
CA LEU A 25 -11.55 3.28 21.79
C LEU A 25 -11.81 1.82 22.20
N GLU A 26 -12.78 1.54 23.06
CA GLU A 26 -13.15 0.18 23.46
C GLU A 26 -13.70 -0.63 22.27
N ALA A 27 -14.45 -0.01 21.36
CA ALA A 27 -14.97 -0.66 20.15
C ALA A 27 -13.94 -0.79 19.00
N SER A 28 -12.81 -0.04 19.05
CA SER A 28 -11.71 -0.08 18.06
C SER A 28 -10.46 -0.83 18.54
N MET A 29 -10.43 -1.27 19.80
CA MET A 29 -9.52 -2.30 20.30
C MET A 29 -9.80 -3.71 19.72
N ARG A 30 -10.32 -3.78 18.49
CA ARG A 30 -10.41 -5.03 17.75
C ARG A 30 -8.99 -5.48 17.52
N GLU A 31 -8.66 -6.68 18.02
CA GLU A 31 -7.48 -7.37 17.54
C GLU A 31 -7.43 -7.26 16.01
N PRO A 32 -6.24 -7.11 15.40
CA PRO A 32 -6.10 -6.94 13.95
C PRO A 32 -6.76 -8.09 13.14
N HIS A 33 -7.18 -9.16 13.82
CA HIS A 33 -7.68 -10.41 13.32
C HIS A 33 -9.21 -10.49 13.15
N THR A 34 -9.86 -9.50 12.54
CA THR A 34 -11.22 -9.80 12.05
C THR A 34 -11.12 -10.81 10.90
N THR A 35 -11.99 -11.83 10.89
CA THR A 35 -12.02 -12.85 9.82
C THR A 35 -12.16 -12.22 8.43
N GLN A 36 -12.79 -11.05 8.34
CA GLN A 36 -12.91 -10.24 7.11
C GLN A 36 -11.53 -9.81 6.56
N LEU A 37 -10.63 -9.30 7.41
CA LEU A 37 -9.30 -8.88 6.98
C LEU A 37 -8.40 -10.06 6.56
N ARG A 38 -8.65 -11.27 7.09
CA ARG A 38 -7.89 -12.46 6.68
C ARG A 38 -8.08 -12.83 5.21
N ASN A 39 -9.16 -12.38 4.57
CA ASN A 39 -9.40 -12.61 3.15
C ASN A 39 -9.13 -11.37 2.27
N ALA A 40 -9.01 -10.20 2.89
CA ALA A 40 -8.76 -8.93 2.20
C ALA A 40 -7.44 -8.90 1.40
N ALA A 41 -7.44 -8.15 0.30
CA ALA A 41 -6.30 -7.87 -0.57
C ALA A 41 -5.43 -6.72 -0.02
N PRO A 42 -4.16 -6.57 -0.49
CA PRO A 42 -3.28 -5.48 -0.06
C PRO A 42 -3.89 -4.08 -0.10
N GLY A 43 -4.67 -3.79 -1.15
CA GLY A 43 -5.34 -2.50 -1.33
C GLY A 43 -6.30 -2.13 -0.20
N GLU A 44 -6.98 -3.12 0.38
CA GLU A 44 -7.92 -2.92 1.50
C GLU A 44 -7.16 -2.57 2.78
N TYR A 45 -6.01 -3.23 3.04
CA TYR A 45 -5.13 -2.86 4.15
C TYR A 45 -4.53 -1.46 4.00
N PHE A 46 -4.19 -1.06 2.78
CA PHE A 46 -3.74 0.31 2.52
C PHE A 46 -4.85 1.33 2.71
N SER A 47 -6.08 1.01 2.31
CA SER A 47 -7.26 1.88 2.46
C SER A 47 -7.65 2.09 3.92
N LEU A 48 -7.36 1.11 4.78
CA LEU A 48 -7.42 1.33 6.22
C LEU A 48 -6.44 2.43 6.64
N MET A 49 -5.18 2.39 6.19
CA MET A 49 -4.15 3.38 6.56
C MET A 49 -4.34 4.76 5.92
N VAL A 50 -4.85 4.80 4.70
CA VAL A 50 -5.06 6.02 3.91
C VAL A 50 -6.47 5.94 3.30
N PRO A 51 -7.51 6.24 4.10
CA PRO A 51 -8.88 6.10 3.64
C PRO A 51 -9.25 7.18 2.62
N ASP A 52 -10.37 6.96 1.93
CA ASP A 52 -10.83 7.80 0.82
C ASP A 52 -10.96 9.28 1.19
N GLU A 53 -11.33 9.57 2.44
CA GLU A 53 -11.45 10.93 2.96
C GLU A 53 -10.11 11.67 2.91
N ILE A 54 -8.97 10.98 3.11
CA ILE A 54 -7.65 11.61 2.95
C ILE A 54 -7.42 11.99 1.49
N PHE A 55 -7.75 11.12 0.54
CA PHE A 55 -7.60 11.43 -0.89
C PHE A 55 -8.57 12.52 -1.36
N GLU A 56 -9.78 12.55 -0.82
CA GLU A 56 -10.77 13.62 -1.04
C GLU A 56 -10.25 14.96 -0.54
N GLN A 57 -9.72 15.01 0.68
CA GLN A 57 -9.12 16.24 1.21
C GLN A 57 -7.91 16.67 0.38
N ILE A 58 -7.05 15.76 -0.07
CA ILE A 58 -5.93 16.11 -0.97
C ILE A 58 -6.46 16.71 -2.28
N ALA A 59 -7.52 16.15 -2.86
CA ALA A 59 -8.12 16.66 -4.08
C ALA A 59 -8.70 18.08 -3.90
N ILE A 60 -9.49 18.29 -2.83
CA ILE A 60 -10.05 19.60 -2.47
C ILE A 60 -8.94 20.64 -2.30
N GLN A 61 -7.92 20.34 -1.49
CA GLN A 61 -6.84 21.29 -1.21
C GLN A 61 -5.95 21.55 -2.44
N THR A 62 -5.82 20.57 -3.34
CA THR A 62 -5.09 20.71 -4.60
C THR A 62 -5.85 21.60 -5.60
N ASN A 63 -7.18 21.46 -5.68
CA ASN A 63 -8.03 22.33 -6.50
C ASN A 63 -8.01 23.77 -5.99
N LEU A 64 -8.24 23.95 -4.69
CA LEU A 64 -8.21 25.26 -4.06
C LEU A 64 -6.85 25.96 -4.25
N PHE A 65 -5.74 25.23 -4.10
CA PHE A 65 -4.41 25.77 -4.37
C PHE A 65 -4.22 26.18 -5.84
N ALA A 66 -4.81 25.43 -6.78
CA ALA A 66 -4.74 25.79 -8.18
C ALA A 66 -5.48 27.09 -8.49
N GLU A 67 -6.65 27.29 -7.88
CA GLU A 67 -7.45 28.52 -7.95
C GLU A 67 -6.73 29.71 -7.31
N GLN A 68 -6.20 29.54 -6.09
CA GLN A 68 -5.42 30.57 -5.38
C GLN A 68 -4.21 31.08 -6.16
N GLN A 69 -3.61 30.26 -7.02
CA GLN A 69 -2.49 30.69 -7.86
C GLN A 69 -2.90 31.50 -9.09
N GLY A 70 -4.19 31.49 -9.44
CA GLY A 70 -4.71 32.16 -10.64
C GLY A 70 -4.14 31.60 -11.96
N PRO A 71 -4.59 32.18 -13.09
CA PRO A 71 -3.99 31.90 -14.39
C PRO A 71 -2.56 32.44 -14.45
N SER A 72 -1.71 31.73 -15.18
CA SER A 72 -0.36 32.18 -15.48
C SER A 72 -0.40 33.30 -16.52
N GLU A 73 0.40 34.34 -16.30
CA GLU A 73 0.61 35.45 -17.24
C GLU A 73 1.08 35.01 -18.63
N LYS A 74 1.71 33.85 -18.75
CA LYS A 74 2.11 33.27 -20.04
C LYS A 74 0.93 32.52 -20.65
N PRO A 75 0.35 32.95 -21.78
CA PRO A 75 -0.85 32.31 -22.35
C PRO A 75 -0.65 30.82 -22.66
N SER A 76 0.55 30.44 -23.11
CA SER A 76 0.94 29.06 -23.42
C SER A 76 1.25 28.19 -22.20
N SER A 77 1.16 28.76 -20.99
CA SER A 77 1.41 28.02 -19.76
C SER A 77 0.37 26.93 -19.58
N ARG A 78 0.85 25.70 -19.34
CA ARG A 78 -0.03 24.56 -19.05
C ARG A 78 -0.90 24.78 -17.82
N SER A 79 -0.48 25.66 -16.90
CA SER A 79 -1.28 26.00 -15.71
C SER A 79 -2.62 26.65 -16.06
N ASN A 80 -2.75 27.27 -17.25
CA ASN A 80 -4.00 27.86 -17.73
C ASN A 80 -5.02 26.79 -18.16
N ASN A 81 -4.57 25.55 -18.39
CA ASN A 81 -5.42 24.42 -18.75
C ASN A 81 -5.75 23.55 -17.53
N TRP A 82 -5.76 24.13 -16.32
CA TRP A 82 -6.11 23.39 -15.11
C TRP A 82 -7.57 22.92 -15.19
N LYS A 83 -7.77 21.64 -14.89
CA LYS A 83 -9.08 21.04 -14.63
C LYS A 83 -9.08 20.54 -13.19
N ALA A 84 -10.20 20.71 -12.50
CA ALA A 84 -10.35 20.21 -11.15
C ALA A 84 -10.04 18.70 -11.10
N THR A 85 -9.25 18.29 -10.11
CA THR A 85 -8.94 16.89 -9.82
C THR A 85 -9.97 16.32 -8.86
N THR A 86 -10.10 14.99 -8.84
CA THR A 86 -10.96 14.25 -7.91
C THR A 86 -10.10 13.32 -7.03
N LYS A 87 -10.69 12.72 -5.98
CA LYS A 87 -10.01 11.69 -5.20
C LYS A 87 -9.51 10.52 -6.06
N VAL A 88 -10.30 10.13 -7.07
CA VAL A 88 -9.96 9.05 -8.01
C VAL A 88 -8.70 9.40 -8.79
N GLU A 89 -8.65 10.59 -9.39
CA GLU A 89 -7.47 11.01 -10.15
C GLU A 89 -6.23 11.18 -9.25
N ILE A 90 -6.41 11.67 -8.01
CA ILE A 90 -5.33 11.74 -7.03
C ILE A 90 -4.82 10.35 -6.64
N LYS A 91 -5.69 9.35 -6.42
CA LYS A 91 -5.26 7.96 -6.19
C LYS A 91 -4.40 7.45 -7.34
N ARG A 92 -4.86 7.62 -8.59
CA ARG A 92 -4.12 7.22 -9.80
C ARG A 92 -2.77 7.95 -9.92
N PHE A 93 -2.73 9.24 -9.57
CA PHE A 93 -1.50 10.03 -9.51
C PHE A 93 -0.50 9.48 -8.48
N PHE A 94 -0.95 9.14 -7.27
CA PHE A 94 -0.11 8.49 -6.26
C PHE A 94 0.30 7.06 -6.67
N GLY A 95 -0.57 6.31 -7.34
CA GLY A 95 -0.25 5.01 -7.94
C GLY A 95 0.90 5.09 -8.94
N LEU A 96 0.91 6.10 -9.80
CA LEU A 96 2.05 6.36 -10.68
C LEU A 96 3.32 6.74 -9.93
N ILE A 97 3.23 7.56 -8.88
CA ILE A 97 4.41 7.88 -8.05
C ILE A 97 4.96 6.59 -7.42
N LEU A 98 4.11 5.72 -6.89
CA LEU A 98 4.49 4.44 -6.32
C LEU A 98 5.18 3.53 -7.36
N TYR A 99 4.61 3.44 -8.57
CA TYR A 99 5.22 2.74 -9.71
C TYR A 99 6.63 3.25 -10.03
N MET A 100 6.85 4.57 -9.99
CA MET A 100 8.18 5.16 -10.23
C MET A 100 9.21 4.78 -9.15
N GLY A 101 8.78 4.27 -7.99
CA GLY A 101 9.63 3.68 -6.96
C GLY A 101 10.10 2.26 -7.31
N LEU A 102 9.24 1.47 -7.97
CA LEU A 102 9.52 0.12 -8.46
C LEU A 102 10.37 0.15 -9.75
N VAL A 103 9.95 0.97 -10.73
CA VAL A 103 10.63 1.10 -12.02
C VAL A 103 11.33 2.45 -12.04
N LYS A 104 12.64 2.50 -11.78
CA LYS A 104 13.40 3.77 -11.69
C LYS A 104 13.99 4.20 -13.03
N ILE A 105 13.41 5.24 -13.64
CA ILE A 105 13.92 5.89 -14.85
C ILE A 105 14.59 7.24 -14.49
N PRO A 106 15.67 7.66 -15.20
CA PRO A 106 16.47 8.84 -14.82
C PRO A 106 15.69 10.17 -14.69
N LYS A 107 14.68 10.40 -15.54
CA LYS A 107 13.87 11.62 -15.54
C LYS A 107 12.38 11.28 -15.57
N ILE A 108 11.55 12.14 -14.97
CA ILE A 108 10.08 11.94 -14.88
C ILE A 108 9.44 11.91 -16.27
N ASN A 109 9.80 12.83 -17.16
CA ASN A 109 9.22 12.89 -18.50
C ASN A 109 9.50 11.64 -19.34
N LEU A 110 10.55 10.86 -19.02
CA LEU A 110 10.92 9.66 -19.77
C LEU A 110 9.99 8.47 -19.54
N TYR A 111 9.16 8.47 -18.48
CA TYR A 111 8.12 7.45 -18.31
C TYR A 111 7.04 7.49 -19.40
N TRP A 112 6.95 8.61 -20.12
CA TRP A 112 6.06 8.79 -21.28
C TRP A 112 6.86 8.91 -22.59
N SER A 113 8.12 8.48 -22.60
CA SER A 113 8.95 8.52 -23.80
C SER A 113 8.49 7.49 -24.82
N THR A 114 8.49 7.84 -26.10
CA THR A 114 8.35 6.90 -27.21
C THR A 114 9.70 6.41 -27.74
N ASP A 115 10.81 6.93 -27.18
CA ASP A 115 12.15 6.45 -27.49
C ASP A 115 12.28 4.96 -27.14
N ARG A 116 12.86 4.15 -28.02
CA ARG A 116 12.96 2.70 -27.87
C ARG A 116 13.63 2.27 -26.55
N VAL A 117 14.59 3.04 -26.03
CA VAL A 117 15.33 2.71 -24.79
C VAL A 117 14.48 2.97 -23.55
N PHE A 118 13.58 3.96 -23.61
CA PHE A 118 12.76 4.39 -22.47
C PHE A 118 11.27 4.08 -22.66
N GLY A 119 10.90 3.40 -23.74
CA GLY A 119 9.52 3.13 -24.12
C GLY A 119 8.78 2.35 -23.05
N GLN A 120 7.76 2.97 -22.45
CA GLN A 120 6.90 2.35 -21.45
C GLN A 120 5.43 2.65 -21.78
N ILE A 121 4.57 1.66 -21.57
CA ILE A 121 3.13 1.78 -21.84
C ILE A 121 2.34 2.17 -20.59
N PHE A 122 2.83 1.77 -19.42
CA PHE A 122 2.07 1.81 -18.18
C PHE A 122 1.74 3.23 -17.71
N ALA A 123 2.74 4.13 -17.66
CA ALA A 123 2.47 5.50 -17.21
C ALA A 123 1.49 6.25 -18.14
N ALA A 124 1.58 5.97 -19.45
CA ALA A 124 0.75 6.60 -20.46
C ALA A 124 -0.70 6.06 -20.47
N SER A 125 -0.92 4.79 -20.09
CA SER A 125 -2.28 4.24 -19.97
C SER A 125 -3.05 4.79 -18.77
N VAL A 126 -2.35 5.26 -17.72
CA VAL A 126 -3.00 5.81 -16.51
C VAL A 126 -3.35 7.29 -16.67
N MET A 127 -2.38 8.14 -17.06
CA MET A 127 -2.64 9.56 -17.34
C MET A 127 -1.55 10.17 -18.22
N SER A 128 -1.87 11.29 -18.89
CA SER A 128 -0.89 11.99 -19.71
C SER A 128 0.25 12.59 -18.86
N ARG A 129 1.47 12.67 -19.44
CA ARG A 129 2.62 13.36 -18.83
C ARG A 129 2.28 14.76 -18.36
N ASN A 130 1.57 15.53 -19.20
CA ASN A 130 1.25 16.92 -18.90
C ASN A 130 0.30 17.03 -17.71
N ARG A 131 -0.70 16.13 -17.60
CA ARG A 131 -1.59 16.09 -16.44
C ARG A 131 -0.85 15.69 -15.17
N PHE A 132 -0.01 14.65 -15.23
CA PHE A 132 0.82 14.25 -14.10
C PHE A 132 1.71 15.39 -13.58
N GLU A 133 2.41 16.09 -14.48
CA GLU A 133 3.27 17.21 -14.09
C GLU A 133 2.47 18.40 -13.52
N LEU A 134 1.27 18.67 -14.04
CA LEU A 134 0.37 19.68 -13.48
C LEU A 134 -0.11 19.31 -12.08
N LEU A 135 -0.55 18.07 -11.86
CA LEU A 135 -0.93 17.56 -10.53
C LEU A 135 0.26 17.64 -9.57
N LEU A 136 1.46 17.22 -10.00
CA LEU A 136 2.68 17.34 -9.19
C LEU A 136 3.00 18.81 -8.84
N GLN A 137 2.77 19.74 -9.77
CA GLN A 137 2.97 21.18 -9.56
C GLN A 137 1.93 21.77 -8.59
N LYS A 138 0.67 21.32 -8.64
CA LYS A 138 -0.44 21.86 -7.84
C LYS A 138 -0.72 21.09 -6.54
N LEU A 139 -0.14 19.90 -6.35
CA LEU A 139 -0.35 19.07 -5.14
C LEU A 139 -0.19 19.88 -3.85
N HIS A 140 -1.22 19.87 -3.02
CA HIS A 140 -1.29 20.64 -1.78
C HIS A 140 -2.15 19.94 -0.73
N PHE A 141 -2.01 20.30 0.55
CA PHE A 141 -2.61 19.57 1.68
C PHE A 141 -3.32 20.45 2.72
N THR A 142 -3.41 21.76 2.49
CA THR A 142 -4.01 22.70 3.44
C THR A 142 -4.57 23.91 2.72
N ASN A 143 -5.55 24.60 3.29
CA ASN A 143 -6.03 25.85 2.74
C ASN A 143 -5.07 26.97 3.13
N ASN A 144 -4.43 27.65 2.18
CA ASN A 144 -3.52 28.76 2.50
C ASN A 144 -4.23 29.98 3.09
N ASP A 145 -5.52 30.18 2.82
CA ASP A 145 -6.28 31.36 3.25
C ASP A 145 -6.64 31.29 4.74
N THR A 146 -6.76 30.08 5.30
CA THR A 146 -7.14 29.84 6.70
C THR A 146 -6.03 29.22 7.54
N ALA A 147 -4.86 28.98 6.95
CA ALA A 147 -3.75 28.35 7.65
C ALA A 147 -3.11 29.28 8.69
N ASP A 148 -2.88 28.74 9.89
CA ASP A 148 -2.02 29.39 10.88
C ASP A 148 -0.56 29.36 10.44
N VAL A 149 -0.09 30.48 9.90
CA VAL A 149 1.29 30.63 9.41
C VAL A 149 2.33 30.68 10.54
N SER A 150 1.91 30.83 11.80
CA SER A 150 2.80 30.71 12.96
C SER A 150 3.23 29.24 13.17
N ASP A 151 2.41 28.28 12.76
CA ASP A 151 2.80 26.88 12.66
C ASP A 151 3.75 26.68 11.47
N ARG A 152 5.04 26.49 11.71
CA ARG A 152 6.07 26.25 10.68
C ARG A 152 5.76 25.06 9.76
N ILE A 153 4.91 24.13 10.17
CA ILE A 153 4.58 22.94 9.40
C ILE A 153 3.11 22.91 8.95
N TYR A 154 2.41 24.04 8.99
CA TYR A 154 0.99 24.18 8.60
C TYR A 154 0.66 23.48 7.26
N LYS A 155 1.60 23.51 6.31
CA LYS A 155 1.47 22.89 4.97
C LYS A 155 1.28 21.38 4.95
N ILE A 156 1.60 20.68 6.04
CA ILE A 156 1.43 19.22 6.16
C ILE A 156 0.58 18.84 7.36
N ARG A 157 0.27 19.79 8.25
CA ARG A 157 -0.40 19.54 9.52
C ARG A 157 -1.71 18.75 9.37
N PRO A 158 -2.62 19.09 8.42
CA PRO A 158 -3.85 18.32 8.26
C PRO A 158 -3.58 16.86 7.90
N LEU A 159 -2.74 16.59 6.89
CA LEU A 159 -2.38 15.23 6.48
C LEU A 159 -1.69 14.44 7.60
N LEU A 160 -0.76 15.08 8.32
CA LEU A 160 -0.06 14.46 9.45
C LEU A 160 -1.03 14.02 10.54
N ASN A 161 -1.98 14.90 10.91
CA ASN A 161 -2.97 14.63 11.93
C ASN A 161 -3.93 13.50 11.50
N SER A 162 -4.42 13.53 10.26
CA SER A 162 -5.27 12.47 9.70
C SER A 162 -4.57 11.11 9.73
N LEU A 163 -3.32 11.03 9.27
CA LEU A 163 -2.57 9.77 9.28
C LEU A 163 -2.28 9.27 10.70
N ASN A 164 -1.89 10.15 11.63
CA ASN A 164 -1.70 9.76 13.03
C ASN A 164 -3.00 9.25 13.67
N LYS A 165 -4.15 9.87 13.37
CA LYS A 165 -5.47 9.38 13.83
C LYS A 165 -5.72 7.96 13.30
N THR A 166 -5.48 7.74 12.01
CA THR A 166 -5.67 6.44 11.39
C THR A 166 -4.72 5.37 11.95
N PHE A 167 -3.43 5.67 12.08
CA PHE A 167 -2.44 4.71 12.61
C PHE A 167 -2.73 4.31 14.06
N LYS A 168 -3.20 5.25 14.86
CA LYS A 168 -3.63 4.99 16.24
C LYS A 168 -4.85 4.07 16.29
N ASN A 169 -5.88 4.36 15.48
CA ASN A 169 -7.19 3.73 15.63
C ASN A 169 -7.27 2.31 15.05
N ILE A 170 -6.32 1.91 14.21
CA ILE A 170 -6.40 0.66 13.44
C ILE A 170 -5.49 -0.44 13.99
N TYR A 171 -4.47 -0.07 14.78
CA TYR A 171 -3.51 -1.03 15.30
C TYR A 171 -3.21 -0.79 16.77
N ALA A 172 -3.57 -1.78 17.60
CA ALA A 172 -3.15 -1.81 18.99
C ALA A 172 -1.66 -2.20 19.06
N PRO A 173 -0.78 -1.35 19.63
CA PRO A 173 0.63 -1.68 19.75
C PRO A 173 0.84 -2.89 20.66
N LYS A 174 1.91 -3.65 20.40
CA LYS A 174 2.34 -4.73 21.31
C LYS A 174 2.88 -4.14 22.60
N GLU A 175 3.05 -4.99 23.61
CA GLU A 175 3.60 -4.62 24.92
C GLU A 175 4.87 -3.76 24.81
N ASP A 176 5.81 -4.17 23.97
CA ASP A 176 7.06 -3.46 23.74
C ASP A 176 6.92 -2.43 22.60
N ILE A 177 7.31 -1.20 22.89
CA ILE A 177 7.31 -0.06 21.96
C ILE A 177 8.68 0.63 21.99
N CYS A 178 9.03 1.39 20.96
CA CYS A 178 10.23 2.21 20.95
C CYS A 178 10.04 3.57 20.30
N ILE A 179 10.84 4.54 20.75
CA ILE A 179 10.96 5.86 20.13
C ILE A 179 12.35 6.02 19.57
N ASP A 180 12.40 6.45 18.32
CA ASP A 180 13.63 6.87 17.64
C ASP A 180 13.28 7.81 16.48
N GLU A 181 14.27 8.09 15.64
CA GLU A 181 14.27 9.23 14.73
C GLU A 181 14.51 8.78 13.30
N SER A 182 13.56 9.12 12.43
CA SER A 182 13.66 8.95 11.00
C SER A 182 14.07 10.26 10.33
N GLN A 183 14.73 10.17 9.18
CA GLN A 183 15.17 11.34 8.44
C GLN A 183 14.74 11.28 6.98
N VAL A 184 13.85 12.19 6.59
CA VAL A 184 13.37 12.32 5.21
C VAL A 184 14.36 13.17 4.41
N PRO A 185 15.05 12.64 3.38
CA PRO A 185 16.13 13.35 2.71
C PRO A 185 15.66 14.64 2.02
N PHE A 186 16.21 15.79 2.40
CA PHE A 186 15.84 17.07 1.82
C PHE A 186 16.97 18.09 1.93
N ARG A 187 17.33 18.71 0.81
CA ARG A 187 18.40 19.72 0.72
C ARG A 187 17.89 21.13 0.40
N GLY A 188 16.61 21.30 0.12
CA GLY A 188 16.03 22.62 -0.16
C GLY A 188 16.07 23.56 1.05
N ARG A 189 15.67 24.82 0.84
CA ARG A 189 15.62 25.84 1.89
C ARG A 189 14.37 25.65 2.75
N ILE A 190 14.56 25.20 3.99
CA ILE A 190 13.56 25.15 5.06
C ILE A 190 14.24 25.47 6.39
N ILE A 191 13.52 26.13 7.30
CA ILE A 191 14.09 26.62 8.57
C ILE A 191 14.47 25.50 9.55
N PHE A 192 13.79 24.35 9.49
CA PHE A 192 13.97 23.23 10.43
C PHE A 192 14.76 22.05 9.85
N ARG A 193 15.52 22.27 8.75
CA ARG A 193 16.38 21.24 8.16
C ARG A 193 17.42 20.76 9.16
N GLN A 194 17.49 19.44 9.37
CA GLN A 194 18.47 18.81 10.25
C GLN A 194 19.68 18.30 9.48
N TYR A 195 20.84 18.36 10.14
CA TYR A 195 22.08 17.73 9.69
C TYR A 195 22.47 16.61 10.64
N ASN A 196 22.66 15.40 10.11
CA ASN A 196 23.14 14.25 10.85
C ASN A 196 24.31 13.59 10.10
N LYS A 197 25.52 13.74 10.63
CA LYS A 197 26.75 13.22 10.02
C LYS A 197 26.74 11.69 9.86
N SER A 198 26.04 10.99 10.75
CA SER A 198 26.01 9.52 10.82
C SER A 198 25.02 8.88 9.86
N LYS A 199 24.09 9.64 9.25
CA LYS A 199 23.12 9.13 8.29
C LYS A 199 23.66 9.27 6.85
N MET A 200 23.35 8.31 5.98
CA MET A 200 23.75 8.30 4.56
C MET A 200 23.34 9.60 3.85
N HIS A 201 22.07 9.99 4.01
CA HIS A 201 21.57 11.30 3.58
C HIS A 201 21.68 12.30 4.72
N LYS A 202 22.82 12.99 4.82
CA LYS A 202 23.13 13.86 5.97
C LYS A 202 22.14 15.01 6.22
N TYR A 203 21.43 15.50 5.21
CA TYR A 203 20.47 16.60 5.34
C TYR A 203 19.04 16.13 5.12
N GLY A 204 18.12 16.52 5.99
CA GLY A 204 16.72 16.15 5.87
C GLY A 204 15.77 16.79 6.87
N MET A 205 14.52 16.34 6.84
CA MET A 205 13.50 16.63 7.84
C MET A 205 13.52 15.50 8.85
N LYS A 206 13.62 15.82 10.14
CA LYS A 206 13.65 14.84 11.24
C LYS A 206 12.22 14.55 11.68
N LEU A 207 11.85 13.27 11.68
CA LEU A 207 10.61 12.76 12.24
C LEU A 207 10.95 12.00 13.52
N PHE A 208 10.25 12.29 14.61
CA PHE A 208 10.20 11.38 15.75
C PHE A 208 9.13 10.33 15.46
N LYS A 209 9.46 9.05 15.64
CA LYS A 209 8.53 7.94 15.44
C LYS A 209 8.42 7.13 16.73
N LEU A 210 7.18 6.81 17.08
CA LEU A 210 6.84 5.77 18.03
C LEU A 210 6.45 4.52 17.25
N CYS A 211 7.18 3.42 17.43
CA CYS A 211 6.97 2.17 16.70
C CYS A 211 6.89 0.95 17.63
N THR A 212 6.21 -0.09 17.17
CA THR A 212 6.24 -1.44 17.76
C THR A 212 6.70 -2.48 16.73
N LEU A 213 7.13 -3.66 17.19
CA LEU A 213 7.54 -4.74 16.27
C LEU A 213 6.36 -5.25 15.45
N PRO A 214 6.56 -5.60 14.16
CA PRO A 214 7.84 -5.69 13.43
C PRO A 214 8.28 -4.39 12.71
N GLY A 215 7.81 -3.22 13.16
CA GLY A 215 8.11 -1.92 12.55
C GLY A 215 6.88 -1.10 12.20
N TYR A 216 5.74 -1.37 12.84
CA TYR A 216 4.54 -0.56 12.72
C TYR A 216 4.75 0.79 13.40
N THR A 217 4.48 1.89 12.69
CA THR A 217 4.54 3.26 13.22
C THR A 217 3.20 3.65 13.82
N CYS A 218 3.14 3.75 15.15
CA CYS A 218 1.93 4.10 15.89
C CYS A 218 1.63 5.61 15.84
N LYS A 219 2.67 6.43 15.96
CA LYS A 219 2.57 7.90 15.90
C LYS A 219 3.88 8.49 15.39
N LEU A 220 3.79 9.60 14.68
CA LEU A 220 4.95 10.37 14.26
C LEU A 220 4.76 11.88 14.42
N GLU A 221 5.85 12.57 14.71
CA GLU A 221 5.88 14.03 14.85
C GLU A 221 7.05 14.63 14.05
N LEU A 222 6.79 15.72 13.33
CA LEU A 222 7.81 16.43 12.57
C LEU A 222 8.48 17.47 13.46
N TYR A 223 9.80 17.36 13.59
CA TYR A 223 10.59 18.36 14.30
C TYR A 223 10.66 19.67 13.51
N ALA A 224 10.10 20.74 14.07
CA ALA A 224 9.97 22.06 13.43
C ALA A 224 10.93 23.13 14.00
N GLY A 225 11.89 22.72 14.84
CA GLY A 225 12.89 23.59 15.46
C GLY A 225 12.44 24.18 16.81
N LYS A 226 13.43 24.72 17.54
CA LYS A 226 13.33 25.05 18.99
C LYS A 226 12.25 26.05 19.43
N ASN A 227 11.68 26.85 18.54
CA ASN A 227 10.81 27.99 18.92
C ASN A 227 9.35 27.81 18.45
N ASN A 228 8.93 26.62 18.01
CA ASN A 228 7.59 26.40 17.45
C ASN A 228 6.78 25.31 18.15
N GLU A 229 7.23 24.86 19.32
CA GLU A 229 6.71 23.64 19.93
C GLU A 229 6.23 23.93 21.35
N LEU A 230 4.90 23.89 21.53
CA LEU A 230 4.25 23.77 22.84
C LEU A 230 4.63 22.47 23.57
N VAL A 231 5.32 21.54 22.90
CA VAL A 231 5.42 20.13 23.34
C VAL A 231 6.83 19.48 23.22
N ASN A 232 7.85 20.10 22.62
CA ASN A 232 9.10 19.40 22.26
C ASN A 232 10.40 20.12 22.69
N THR A 233 10.35 20.93 23.75
CA THR A 233 11.55 21.66 24.25
C THR A 233 12.58 20.75 24.90
N THR A 234 12.18 19.58 25.42
CA THR A 234 13.07 18.59 26.05
C THR A 234 12.83 17.18 25.51
N PRO A 235 13.83 16.27 25.57
CA PRO A 235 13.64 14.87 25.19
C PRO A 235 12.51 14.18 25.98
N THR A 236 12.34 14.52 27.26
CA THR A 236 11.24 14.01 28.10
C THR A 236 9.89 14.40 27.52
N ARG A 237 9.67 15.70 27.25
CA ARG A 237 8.40 16.21 26.70
C ARG A 237 8.07 15.59 25.33
N ALA A 238 9.07 15.41 24.47
CA ALA A 238 8.89 14.73 23.19
C ALA A 238 8.41 13.28 23.36
N VAL A 239 8.98 12.54 24.31
CA VAL A 239 8.51 11.17 24.62
C VAL A 239 7.08 11.20 25.16
N MET A 240 6.79 12.05 26.14
CA MET A 240 5.45 12.14 26.75
C MET A 240 4.38 12.52 25.71
N SER A 241 4.71 13.38 24.75
CA SER A 241 3.84 13.72 23.62
C SER A 241 3.53 12.52 22.72
N LEU A 242 4.58 11.83 22.29
CA LEU A 242 4.45 10.68 21.39
C LEU A 242 3.67 9.55 22.06
N CYS A 243 3.89 9.34 23.36
CA CYS A 243 3.23 8.29 24.13
C CYS A 243 1.84 8.67 24.66
N LYS A 244 1.38 9.92 24.53
CA LYS A 244 0.16 10.44 25.21
C LYS A 244 -1.04 9.47 25.25
N HIS A 245 -1.31 8.75 24.16
CA HIS A 245 -2.48 7.86 24.04
C HIS A 245 -2.26 6.42 24.50
N ILE A 246 -1.04 6.06 24.88
CA ILE A 246 -0.67 4.70 25.31
C ILE A 246 0.00 4.70 26.69
N LEU A 247 0.01 5.86 27.35
CA LEU A 247 0.30 5.97 28.77
C LEU A 247 -0.85 5.35 29.57
N GLY A 248 -0.55 4.73 30.70
CA GLY A 248 -1.55 4.05 31.54
C GLY A 248 -1.87 2.61 31.11
N CYS A 249 -1.30 2.13 30.00
CA CYS A 249 -1.64 0.82 29.42
C CYS A 249 -0.64 -0.29 29.76
N GLY A 250 0.34 -0.07 30.64
CA GLY A 250 1.32 -1.10 31.04
C GLY A 250 2.43 -1.38 30.02
N HIS A 251 2.59 -0.54 28.98
CA HIS A 251 3.60 -0.75 27.94
C HIS A 251 5.04 -0.64 28.48
N THR A 252 5.97 -1.26 27.74
CA THR A 252 7.41 -1.08 27.95
C THR A 252 8.01 -0.25 26.82
N LEU A 253 8.32 1.00 27.13
CA LEU A 253 8.98 1.92 26.22
C LEU A 253 10.48 1.71 26.21
N VAL A 254 11.01 1.56 24.99
CA VAL A 254 12.44 1.51 24.74
C VAL A 254 12.94 2.75 24.03
N THR A 255 13.97 3.37 24.58
CA THR A 255 14.56 4.58 24.01
C THR A 255 16.08 4.54 23.99
N ASP A 256 16.65 5.35 23.11
CA ASP A 256 18.09 5.56 23.03
C ASP A 256 18.60 6.47 24.18
N ASN A 257 19.90 6.75 24.15
CA ASN A 257 20.55 7.56 25.16
C ASN A 257 20.27 9.07 25.06
N TRP A 258 19.67 9.55 23.96
CA TRP A 258 19.22 10.93 23.80
C TRP A 258 17.92 11.20 24.58
N TYR A 259 17.07 10.20 24.75
CA TYR A 259 15.84 10.31 25.55
C TYR A 259 16.02 9.87 27.01
N THR A 260 16.70 8.75 27.23
CA THR A 260 16.72 8.09 28.55
C THR A 260 17.29 8.97 29.66
N SER A 261 16.52 9.15 30.74
CA SER A 261 16.89 9.90 31.94
C SER A 261 16.12 9.40 33.17
N LEU A 262 16.58 9.78 34.38
CA LEU A 262 15.84 9.49 35.62
C LEU A 262 14.52 10.27 35.69
N GLU A 263 14.48 11.50 35.19
CA GLU A 263 13.27 12.31 35.09
C GLU A 263 12.19 11.57 34.28
N LEU A 264 12.53 11.17 33.05
CA LEU A 264 11.62 10.41 32.19
C LEU A 264 11.19 9.08 32.83
N ALA A 265 12.10 8.39 33.53
CA ALA A 265 11.78 7.14 34.22
C ALA A 265 10.72 7.31 35.31
N ASN A 266 10.80 8.40 36.08
CA ASN A 266 9.81 8.71 37.11
C ASN A 266 8.46 9.09 36.48
N GLU A 267 8.45 9.99 35.49
CA GLU A 267 7.21 10.42 34.83
C GLU A 267 6.45 9.26 34.16
N LEU A 268 7.18 8.32 33.54
CA LEU A 268 6.55 7.14 32.91
C LEU A 268 6.02 6.16 33.96
N LEU A 269 6.70 5.98 35.10
CA LEU A 269 6.19 5.16 36.20
C LEU A 269 4.92 5.76 36.82
N ASP A 270 4.83 7.09 36.92
CA ASP A 270 3.60 7.79 37.36
C ASP A 270 2.43 7.64 36.37
N LYS A 271 2.69 7.03 35.21
CA LYS A 271 1.75 6.78 34.11
C LYS A 271 1.75 5.32 33.66
N ASP A 272 1.99 4.40 34.60
CA ASP A 272 1.97 2.94 34.40
C ASP A 272 2.68 2.47 33.12
N THR A 273 3.83 3.08 32.84
CA THR A 273 4.63 2.80 31.65
C THR A 273 6.06 2.49 32.06
N HIS A 274 6.56 1.33 31.66
CA HIS A 274 7.95 0.97 31.91
C HIS A 274 8.89 1.64 30.92
N LEU A 275 10.11 1.94 31.36
CA LEU A 275 11.19 2.45 30.53
C LEU A 275 12.35 1.46 30.55
N VAL A 276 12.95 1.18 29.38
CA VAL A 276 14.23 0.49 29.24
C VAL A 276 15.07 1.22 28.20
N GLY A 277 16.26 1.69 28.56
CA GLY A 277 17.05 2.48 27.62
C GLY A 277 18.53 2.49 27.90
N THR A 278 19.31 2.85 26.87
CA THR A 278 20.74 3.14 27.04
C THR A 278 20.91 4.53 27.64
N LEU A 279 21.98 4.77 28.40
CA LEU A 279 22.09 5.98 29.19
C LEU A 279 23.44 6.67 29.01
N ARG A 280 23.45 8.01 28.94
CA ARG A 280 24.69 8.80 28.88
C ARG A 280 25.22 9.05 30.29
N LYS A 281 26.52 8.83 30.51
CA LYS A 281 27.18 9.00 31.83
C LYS A 281 26.97 10.36 32.50
N ASN A 282 26.68 11.40 31.71
CA ASN A 282 26.53 12.78 32.17
C ASN A 282 25.07 13.18 32.44
N ARG A 283 24.10 12.25 32.45
CA ARG A 283 22.74 12.56 32.91
C ARG A 283 22.75 12.91 34.40
N ARG A 284 21.86 13.83 34.79
CA ARG A 284 21.70 14.29 36.17
C ARG A 284 21.14 13.18 37.05
N GLY A 285 21.56 13.13 38.31
CA GLY A 285 21.01 12.26 39.35
C GLY A 285 21.50 10.80 39.34
N LEU A 286 22.37 10.40 38.40
CA LEU A 286 22.84 9.02 38.33
C LEU A 286 23.75 8.64 39.50
N PRO A 287 23.68 7.38 40.00
CA PRO A 287 24.55 6.90 41.07
C PRO A 287 26.00 6.81 40.62
N LYS A 288 26.88 7.66 41.17
CA LYS A 288 28.31 7.71 40.85
C LYS A 288 29.03 6.39 41.13
N ALA A 289 28.61 5.69 42.18
CA ALA A 289 29.11 4.37 42.53
C ALA A 289 28.93 3.32 41.40
N VAL A 290 27.96 3.50 40.49
CA VAL A 290 27.73 2.65 39.30
C VAL A 290 28.39 3.23 38.05
N VAL A 291 28.24 4.53 37.81
CA VAL A 291 28.68 5.18 36.57
C VAL A 291 30.21 5.22 36.46
N ASP A 292 30.89 5.52 37.56
CA ASP A 292 32.34 5.76 37.59
C ASP A 292 33.15 4.49 37.88
N SER A 293 32.51 3.38 38.22
CA SER A 293 33.19 2.11 38.53
C SER A 293 33.94 1.58 37.31
N LYS A 294 35.17 1.11 37.55
CA LYS A 294 35.99 0.44 36.52
C LYS A 294 35.68 -1.05 36.54
N LEU A 295 35.26 -1.57 35.39
CA LEU A 295 34.82 -2.96 35.22
C LEU A 295 35.73 -3.71 34.25
N LYS A 296 36.02 -4.98 34.56
CA LYS A 296 36.63 -5.95 33.63
C LYS A 296 35.55 -6.51 32.69
N PRO A 297 35.91 -6.97 31.47
CA PRO A 297 34.95 -7.57 30.54
C PRO A 297 34.11 -8.68 31.19
N GLY A 298 32.79 -8.59 31.04
CA GLY A 298 31.80 -9.49 31.65
C GLY A 298 31.26 -9.01 33.01
N GLU A 299 31.94 -8.09 33.69
CA GLU A 299 31.51 -7.58 34.99
C GLU A 299 30.32 -6.61 34.88
N VAL A 300 29.51 -6.59 35.94
CA VAL A 300 28.33 -5.74 36.06
C VAL A 300 28.22 -5.18 37.46
N ILE A 301 27.92 -3.89 37.52
CA ILE A 301 27.46 -3.21 38.72
C ILE A 301 26.09 -2.58 38.44
N ALA A 302 25.22 -2.59 39.43
CA ALA A 302 23.89 -1.99 39.33
C ALA A 302 23.48 -1.45 40.70
N MET A 303 22.66 -0.41 40.69
CA MET A 303 21.94 0.09 41.87
C MET A 303 20.48 0.29 41.47
N GLU A 304 19.60 0.08 42.43
CA GLU A 304 18.16 0.20 42.28
C GLU A 304 17.63 1.06 43.43
N ASN A 305 16.76 2.01 43.12
CA ASN A 305 16.13 2.85 44.15
C ASN A 305 14.83 2.21 44.66
N GLU A 306 14.22 2.86 45.65
CA GLU A 306 12.96 2.40 46.27
C GLU A 306 11.77 2.34 45.29
N ARG A 307 11.85 3.05 44.16
CA ARG A 307 10.86 3.00 43.08
C ARG A 307 11.11 1.88 42.06
N GLY A 308 12.11 1.02 42.27
CA GLY A 308 12.47 -0.05 41.31
C GLY A 308 13.18 0.43 40.05
N ILE A 309 13.71 1.67 40.05
CA ILE A 309 14.50 2.20 38.92
C ILE A 309 15.93 1.68 39.05
N CYS A 310 16.30 0.73 38.18
CA CYS A 310 17.61 0.12 38.15
C CYS A 310 18.53 0.83 37.15
N VAL A 311 19.67 1.34 37.62
CA VAL A 311 20.77 1.83 36.79
C VAL A 311 21.87 0.77 36.78
N LEU A 312 22.25 0.30 35.59
CA LEU A 312 23.18 -0.81 35.39
C LEU A 312 24.33 -0.41 34.47
N LYS A 313 25.56 -0.70 34.89
CA LYS A 313 26.77 -0.61 34.06
C LYS A 313 27.31 -2.02 33.81
N TRP A 314 27.47 -2.38 32.54
CA TRP A 314 28.02 -3.66 32.10
C TRP A 314 29.20 -3.43 31.17
N LYS A 315 30.29 -4.20 31.35
CA LYS A 315 31.43 -4.20 30.44
C LYS A 315 31.29 -5.33 29.43
N ASP A 316 30.94 -4.98 28.19
CA ASP A 316 31.15 -5.86 27.04
C ASP A 316 32.54 -5.56 26.43
N LYS A 317 32.62 -5.31 25.13
CA LYS A 317 33.79 -4.65 24.50
C LYS A 317 33.99 -3.22 24.98
N ARG A 318 32.90 -2.54 25.36
CA ARG A 318 32.84 -1.17 25.88
C ARG A 318 31.86 -1.13 27.05
N ASP A 319 31.93 -0.06 27.82
CA ASP A 319 30.97 0.19 28.89
C ASP A 319 29.59 0.43 28.27
N VAL A 320 28.60 -0.31 28.73
CA VAL A 320 27.19 -0.14 28.40
C VAL A 320 26.49 0.29 29.69
N LEU A 321 25.96 1.51 29.69
CA LEU A 321 25.16 2.05 30.78
C LEU A 321 23.70 2.00 30.36
N MET A 322 22.85 1.47 31.24
CA MET A 322 21.44 1.23 31.02
C MET A 322 20.62 1.75 32.20
N LEU A 323 19.36 2.08 31.94
CA LEU A 323 18.33 2.28 32.96
C LEU A 323 17.12 1.44 32.60
N SER A 324 16.48 0.88 33.62
CA SER A 324 15.22 0.18 33.47
C SER A 324 14.34 0.33 34.70
N THR A 325 13.04 0.48 34.47
CA THR A 325 12.01 0.44 35.53
C THR A 325 11.27 -0.90 35.57
N LYS A 326 11.65 -1.85 34.71
CA LYS A 326 11.04 -3.20 34.62
C LYS A 326 11.97 -4.34 35.04
N HIS A 327 13.26 -4.06 35.14
CA HIS A 327 14.29 -5.08 35.27
C HIS A 327 15.29 -4.66 36.33
N SER A 328 15.44 -5.49 37.35
CA SER A 328 16.52 -5.42 38.33
C SER A 328 17.82 -6.05 37.78
N LYS A 329 18.83 -6.23 38.64
CA LYS A 329 20.09 -6.91 38.29
C LYS A 329 19.85 -8.41 37.99
N GLY A 330 19.64 -8.74 36.72
CA GLY A 330 19.42 -10.11 36.27
C GLY A 330 20.13 -10.44 34.95
N PHE A 331 20.37 -11.74 34.73
CA PHE A 331 21.10 -12.23 33.56
C PHE A 331 20.37 -13.36 32.85
N SER A 332 20.67 -13.52 31.56
CA SER A 332 20.34 -14.72 30.80
C SER A 332 21.58 -15.22 30.06
N LYS A 333 21.66 -16.54 29.88
CA LYS A 333 22.66 -17.19 29.04
C LYS A 333 22.18 -17.10 27.59
N ILE A 334 23.05 -16.63 26.69
CA ILE A 334 22.80 -16.62 25.25
C ILE A 334 23.94 -17.34 24.52
N THR A 335 23.61 -18.08 23.47
CA THR A 335 24.62 -18.71 22.61
C THR A 335 24.92 -17.80 21.44
N LYS A 336 26.18 -17.36 21.30
CA LYS A 336 26.63 -16.53 20.18
C LYS A 336 27.86 -17.17 19.56
N LYS A 337 27.76 -17.56 18.28
CA LYS A 337 28.83 -18.27 17.54
C LYS A 337 29.36 -19.50 18.32
N GLY A 338 28.46 -20.32 18.86
CA GLY A 338 28.81 -21.52 19.63
C GLY A 338 29.32 -21.27 21.07
N LYS A 339 29.50 -20.02 21.51
CA LYS A 339 29.92 -19.69 22.88
C LYS A 339 28.74 -19.22 23.72
N VAL A 340 28.62 -19.75 24.94
CA VAL A 340 27.64 -19.29 25.93
C VAL A 340 28.16 -18.02 26.60
N ILE A 341 27.43 -16.94 26.44
CA ILE A 341 27.75 -15.62 27.02
C ILE A 341 26.64 -15.25 27.99
N ARG A 342 27.01 -14.71 29.16
CA ARG A 342 26.05 -14.17 30.12
C ARG A 342 25.80 -12.69 29.81
N LYS A 343 24.54 -12.33 29.54
CA LYS A 343 24.16 -10.95 29.19
C LYS A 343 23.07 -10.43 30.12
N PRO A 344 23.10 -9.15 30.55
CA PRO A 344 22.04 -8.60 31.39
C PRO A 344 20.68 -8.65 30.68
N ARG A 345 19.62 -9.04 31.41
CA ARG A 345 18.24 -9.13 30.88
C ARG A 345 17.78 -7.81 30.28
N MET A 346 18.10 -6.70 30.95
CA MET A 346 17.83 -5.34 30.49
C MET A 346 18.39 -5.05 29.10
N VAL A 347 19.60 -5.54 28.79
CA VAL A 347 20.23 -5.35 27.48
C VAL A 347 19.59 -6.27 26.43
N LEU A 348 19.07 -7.44 26.82
CA LEU A 348 18.31 -8.30 25.92
C LEU A 348 16.97 -7.67 25.54
N ALA A 349 16.22 -7.17 26.53
CA ALA A 349 14.97 -6.45 26.32
C ALA A 349 15.17 -5.24 25.39
N TYR A 350 16.18 -4.41 25.65
CA TYR A 350 16.54 -3.30 24.77
C TYR A 350 16.82 -3.75 23.32
N ASN A 351 17.63 -4.79 23.13
CA ASN A 351 17.99 -5.24 21.78
C ASN A 351 16.85 -5.88 21.00
N LYS A 352 15.82 -6.40 21.68
CA LYS A 352 14.63 -6.99 21.04
C LYS A 352 13.86 -5.95 20.21
N ILE A 353 13.68 -4.76 20.77
CA ILE A 353 12.71 -3.76 20.27
C ILE A 353 13.37 -2.51 19.68
N LYS A 354 14.59 -2.15 20.09
CA LYS A 354 15.28 -0.89 19.67
C LYS A 354 15.34 -0.66 18.16
N SER A 355 15.20 -1.72 17.36
CA SER A 355 15.27 -1.68 15.90
C SER A 355 13.91 -1.54 15.23
N ALA A 356 12.78 -1.40 15.94
CA ALA A 356 11.49 -1.33 15.26
C ALA A 356 11.36 -0.08 14.36
N VAL A 357 11.90 1.08 14.79
CA VAL A 357 12.00 2.26 13.91
C VAL A 357 12.94 1.98 12.73
N ASP A 358 14.11 1.39 12.96
CA ASP A 358 15.05 1.01 11.89
C ASP A 358 14.42 0.03 10.88
N MET A 359 13.60 -0.92 11.33
CA MET A 359 12.86 -1.86 10.47
C MET A 359 11.84 -1.12 9.61
N SER A 360 11.09 -0.19 10.20
CA SER A 360 10.15 0.67 9.46
C SER A 360 10.88 1.45 8.37
N ASP A 361 12.00 2.09 8.71
CA ASP A 361 12.81 2.89 7.78
C ASP A 361 13.46 2.04 6.69
N GLN A 362 13.90 0.82 7.02
CA GLN A 362 14.43 -0.14 6.06
C GLN A 362 13.35 -0.56 5.06
N MET A 363 12.15 -0.91 5.53
CA MET A 363 11.03 -1.31 4.66
C MET A 363 10.56 -0.13 3.78
N ALA A 364 10.55 1.08 4.32
CA ALA A 364 10.26 2.32 3.59
C ALA A 364 11.28 2.60 2.47
N ALA A 365 12.55 2.23 2.66
CA ALA A 365 13.62 2.48 1.69
C ALA A 365 13.53 1.57 0.45
N TYR A 366 13.01 0.34 0.59
CA TYR A 366 12.83 -0.56 -0.54
C TYR A 366 11.79 0.01 -1.52
N SER A 367 12.22 0.16 -2.77
CA SER A 367 11.40 0.73 -3.85
C SER A 367 10.78 2.10 -3.51
N SER A 368 11.48 2.91 -2.70
CA SER A 368 11.01 4.24 -2.33
C SER A 368 10.77 5.12 -3.57
N PRO A 369 9.60 5.77 -3.70
CA PRO A 369 9.28 6.62 -4.84
C PRO A 369 9.80 8.06 -4.70
N LEU A 370 10.55 8.37 -3.63
CA LEU A 370 11.06 9.70 -3.39
C LEU A 370 12.00 10.18 -4.50
N ARG A 371 11.64 11.31 -5.11
CA ARG A 371 12.48 12.02 -6.10
C ARG A 371 13.01 13.34 -5.54
N LYS A 372 13.91 13.98 -6.31
CA LYS A 372 14.34 15.35 -6.05
C LYS A 372 13.13 16.27 -6.20
N SER A 373 12.77 16.95 -5.12
CA SER A 373 11.68 17.95 -5.10
C SER A 373 12.20 19.24 -4.48
N VAL A 374 11.68 20.37 -4.95
CA VAL A 374 12.00 21.71 -4.40
C VAL A 374 11.07 22.06 -3.22
N LYS A 375 9.86 21.48 -3.16
CA LYS A 375 8.87 21.77 -2.13
C LYS A 375 8.86 20.67 -1.07
N TRP A 376 9.21 21.03 0.16
CA TRP A 376 9.41 20.10 1.28
C TRP A 376 8.13 19.34 1.65
N TYR A 377 7.00 20.03 1.75
CA TYR A 377 5.74 19.45 2.19
C TYR A 377 5.20 18.39 1.22
N LYS A 378 5.36 18.60 -0.09
CA LYS A 378 5.04 17.59 -1.11
C LYS A 378 5.87 16.32 -0.94
N LYS A 379 7.18 16.50 -0.71
CA LYS A 379 8.09 15.38 -0.49
C LYS A 379 7.71 14.61 0.78
N LEU A 380 7.36 15.33 1.84
CA LEU A 380 6.91 14.73 3.08
C LEU A 380 5.56 14.02 2.93
N GLY A 381 4.58 14.62 2.24
CA GLY A 381 3.29 13.96 1.99
C GLY A 381 3.45 12.65 1.22
N ILE A 382 4.30 12.62 0.18
CA ILE A 382 4.64 11.39 -0.54
C ILE A 382 5.32 10.37 0.39
N GLU A 383 6.24 10.79 1.26
CA GLU A 383 6.89 9.91 2.24
C GLU A 383 5.87 9.29 3.22
N LEU A 384 4.95 10.11 3.74
CA LEU A 384 3.97 9.65 4.72
C LEU A 384 2.97 8.68 4.10
N ILE A 385 2.44 9.00 2.91
CA ILE A 385 1.42 8.19 2.20
C ILE A 385 2.03 6.94 1.56
N LEU A 386 3.14 7.08 0.82
CA LEU A 386 3.67 5.98 -0.02
C LEU A 386 4.84 5.22 0.60
N ASN A 387 5.33 5.61 1.78
CA ASN A 387 6.32 4.81 2.51
C ASN A 387 5.79 4.44 3.90
N THR A 388 5.49 5.41 4.76
CA THR A 388 5.11 5.09 6.15
C THR A 388 3.78 4.34 6.23
N ALA A 389 2.73 4.84 5.57
CA ALA A 389 1.41 4.18 5.57
C ALA A 389 1.45 2.81 4.86
N ILE A 390 2.21 2.67 3.77
CA ILE A 390 2.39 1.37 3.09
C ILE A 390 3.09 0.36 4.00
N VAL A 391 4.13 0.76 4.74
CA VAL A 391 4.80 -0.14 5.69
C VAL A 391 3.84 -0.58 6.80
N ASN A 392 3.03 0.33 7.35
CA ASN A 392 2.01 -0.02 8.34
C ASN A 392 0.98 -1.02 7.78
N ALA A 393 0.45 -0.78 6.58
CA ALA A 393 -0.47 -1.68 5.90
C ALA A 393 0.15 -3.07 5.65
N TRP A 394 1.41 -3.09 5.21
CA TRP A 394 2.15 -4.32 4.96
C TRP A 394 2.41 -5.13 6.23
N VAL A 395 2.76 -4.47 7.35
CA VAL A 395 2.91 -5.13 8.65
C VAL A 395 1.60 -5.82 9.03
N MET A 396 0.48 -5.10 8.96
CA MET A 396 -0.83 -5.68 9.27
C MET A 396 -1.21 -6.84 8.35
N TYR A 397 -0.97 -6.70 7.05
CA TYR A 397 -1.26 -7.75 6.07
C TYR A 397 -0.50 -9.05 6.40
N ASN A 398 0.81 -8.95 6.63
CA ASN A 398 1.63 -10.11 6.93
C ASN A 398 1.28 -10.77 8.27
N GLU A 399 0.98 -9.97 9.31
CA GLU A 399 0.55 -10.50 10.61
C GLU A 399 -0.80 -11.24 10.49
N ASN A 400 -1.77 -10.65 9.80
CA ASN A 400 -3.11 -11.23 9.68
C ASN A 400 -3.15 -12.46 8.76
N LYS A 401 -2.39 -12.46 7.68
CA LYS A 401 -2.33 -13.59 6.74
C LYS A 401 -1.36 -14.68 7.22
N ASN A 402 -0.59 -14.43 8.29
CA ASN A 402 0.54 -15.24 8.70
C ASN A 402 1.48 -15.55 7.51
N LYS A 403 1.76 -14.53 6.71
CA LYS A 403 2.58 -14.59 5.49
C LYS A 403 3.87 -13.78 5.68
N SER A 404 4.85 -14.09 4.84
CA SER A 404 6.09 -13.31 4.71
C SER A 404 6.17 -12.72 3.30
N GLU A 405 5.13 -11.98 2.90
CA GLU A 405 5.14 -11.29 1.61
C GLU A 405 6.18 -10.17 1.62
N SER A 406 6.95 -10.05 0.54
CA SER A 406 7.94 -8.98 0.43
C SER A 406 7.25 -7.61 0.25
N ILE A 407 7.81 -6.56 0.86
CA ILE A 407 7.30 -5.19 0.69
C ILE A 407 7.29 -4.74 -0.78
N VAL A 408 8.19 -5.27 -1.62
CA VAL A 408 8.25 -4.96 -3.06
C VAL A 408 7.03 -5.52 -3.77
N GLN A 409 6.65 -6.76 -3.45
CA GLN A 409 5.48 -7.41 -4.00
C GLN A 409 4.19 -6.71 -3.55
N PHE A 410 4.08 -6.39 -2.26
CA PHE A 410 2.96 -5.61 -1.72
C PHE A 410 2.82 -4.25 -2.41
N ARG A 411 3.92 -3.52 -2.63
CA ARG A 411 3.92 -2.27 -3.39
C ARG A 411 3.46 -2.45 -4.84
N ARG A 412 3.80 -3.56 -5.49
CA ARG A 412 3.36 -3.86 -6.85
C ARG A 412 1.83 -3.98 -6.91
N GLU A 413 1.23 -4.75 -6.00
CA GLU A 413 -0.23 -4.88 -5.91
C GLU A 413 -0.91 -3.57 -5.57
N LEU A 414 -0.28 -2.73 -4.72
CA LEU A 414 -0.79 -1.39 -4.45
C LEU A 414 -0.71 -0.43 -5.65
N VAL A 415 0.23 -0.64 -6.58
CA VAL A 415 0.24 0.14 -7.82
C VAL A 415 -1.04 -0.13 -8.60
N GLU A 416 -1.38 -1.39 -8.85
CA GLU A 416 -2.62 -1.82 -9.53
C GLU A 416 -3.84 -1.24 -8.81
N TYR A 417 -3.95 -1.48 -7.50
CA TYR A 417 -5.05 -0.96 -6.68
C TYR A 417 -5.26 0.57 -6.80
N LEU A 418 -4.17 1.36 -6.81
CA LEU A 418 -4.26 2.81 -6.88
C LEU A 418 -4.53 3.33 -8.31
N VAL A 419 -3.97 2.70 -9.34
CA VAL A 419 -4.16 3.14 -10.73
C VAL A 419 -5.50 2.71 -11.31
N ASP A 420 -6.07 1.63 -10.77
CA ASP A 420 -7.39 1.09 -11.13
C ASP A 420 -8.53 1.71 -10.32
N ALA A 421 -8.22 2.67 -9.44
CA ALA A 421 -9.21 3.43 -8.71
C ALA A 421 -10.23 4.06 -9.67
N GLY A 422 -11.52 3.84 -9.39
CA GLY A 422 -12.64 4.34 -10.20
C GLY A 422 -12.78 3.66 -11.56
N MET A 423 -12.06 2.55 -11.81
CA MET A 423 -12.23 1.69 -12.98
C MET A 423 -13.19 0.52 -12.71
N GLU A 424 -13.77 0.42 -11.51
CA GLU A 424 -14.88 -0.47 -11.18
C GLU A 424 -16.10 -0.08 -12.03
N GLY A 425 -16.24 -0.72 -13.20
CA GLY A 425 -17.27 -0.44 -14.20
C GLY A 425 -16.76 0.11 -15.54
N THR A 426 -15.47 0.45 -15.67
CA THR A 426 -14.85 0.70 -16.98
C THR A 426 -14.15 -0.58 -17.43
N ILE A 427 -14.78 -1.27 -18.38
CA ILE A 427 -14.08 -2.16 -19.31
C ILE A 427 -12.82 -1.41 -19.77
N GLU A 428 -11.66 -2.08 -19.75
CA GLU A 428 -10.39 -1.48 -20.17
C GLU A 428 -10.59 -0.67 -21.46
N PRO A 429 -10.22 0.62 -21.51
CA PRO A 429 -10.28 1.35 -22.78
C PRO A 429 -9.32 0.66 -23.75
N GLU A 430 -9.89 0.07 -24.80
CA GLU A 430 -9.16 -0.41 -25.97
C GLU A 430 -8.05 0.58 -26.33
N ARG A 431 -6.86 0.04 -26.60
CA ARG A 431 -5.83 0.82 -27.27
C ARG A 431 -6.38 1.25 -28.63
N ILE A 432 -6.78 2.51 -28.75
CA ILE A 432 -7.05 3.13 -30.04
C ILE A 432 -5.75 3.11 -30.83
N ASP A 433 -5.63 2.13 -31.73
CA ASP A 433 -4.53 2.08 -32.68
C ASP A 433 -4.67 3.33 -33.57
N ARG A 434 -3.62 4.16 -33.64
CA ARG A 434 -3.69 5.40 -34.43
C ARG A 434 -3.99 5.00 -35.88
N PRO A 435 -4.96 5.65 -36.55
CA PRO A 435 -5.25 5.31 -37.95
C PRO A 435 -3.96 5.43 -38.76
N LYS A 436 -3.59 4.32 -39.42
CA LYS A 436 -2.43 4.29 -40.34
C LYS A 436 -2.67 5.37 -41.40
N ARG A 437 -1.65 6.20 -41.65
CA ARG A 437 -1.71 7.20 -42.72
C ARG A 437 -2.09 6.51 -44.03
N LEU A 438 -3.15 7.00 -44.67
CA LEU A 438 -3.55 6.56 -46.00
C LEU A 438 -2.37 6.74 -46.96
N LYS A 439 -1.87 5.62 -47.48
CA LYS A 439 -0.91 5.64 -48.59
C LYS A 439 -1.73 5.84 -49.86
N HIS A 440 -1.68 7.04 -50.42
CA HIS A 440 -2.24 7.31 -51.75
C HIS A 440 -1.30 6.71 -52.79
N GLN A 441 -1.80 5.80 -53.62
CA GLN A 441 -1.13 5.38 -54.84
C GLN A 441 -1.76 6.12 -56.02
N LEU A 442 -0.93 6.70 -56.88
CA LEU A 442 -1.35 7.34 -58.13
C LEU A 442 -1.83 6.25 -59.10
N LEU A 443 -3.14 6.21 -59.35
CA LEU A 443 -3.73 5.40 -60.41
C LEU A 443 -3.67 6.16 -61.73
N LYS A 444 -3.32 5.47 -62.82
CA LYS A 444 -3.36 6.05 -64.17
C LYS A 444 -4.81 6.20 -64.61
N LYS A 445 -5.07 7.21 -65.44
CA LYS A 445 -6.40 7.70 -65.84
C LYS A 445 -7.32 6.64 -66.46
N GLU A 446 -6.76 5.53 -66.92
CA GLU A 446 -7.48 4.41 -67.56
C GLU A 446 -8.16 3.47 -66.54
N ASP A 447 -7.66 3.40 -65.30
CA ASP A 447 -8.19 2.54 -64.23
C ASP A 447 -9.32 3.20 -63.40
N MET A 448 -9.65 4.46 -63.68
CA MET A 448 -10.62 5.24 -62.89
C MET A 448 -12.08 4.90 -63.25
N LYS A 449 -12.34 4.40 -64.47
CA LYS A 449 -13.70 4.11 -64.95
C LYS A 449 -14.28 2.82 -64.35
N THR A 450 -13.43 1.85 -64.03
CA THR A 450 -13.80 0.58 -63.38
C THR A 450 -14.03 0.75 -61.87
N ALA A 451 -13.33 1.68 -61.21
CA ALA A 451 -13.47 1.93 -59.78
C ALA A 451 -14.79 2.62 -59.39
N ILE A 452 -15.34 3.49 -60.24
CA ILE A 452 -16.58 4.23 -59.96
C ILE A 452 -17.80 3.29 -59.96
N LEU A 453 -17.82 2.29 -60.85
CA LEU A 453 -18.91 1.30 -60.93
C LEU A 453 -18.97 0.35 -59.73
N LEU A 454 -17.82 0.04 -59.10
CA LEU A 454 -17.74 -0.77 -57.88
C LEU A 454 -18.17 0.00 -56.63
N SER A 455 -17.96 1.32 -56.59
CA SER A 455 -18.25 2.15 -55.41
C SER A 455 -19.75 2.37 -55.14
N VAL A 456 -20.60 2.27 -56.17
CA VAL A 456 -22.06 2.46 -56.04
C VAL A 456 -22.75 1.20 -55.47
N PHE A 457 -22.15 0.02 -55.64
CA PHE A 457 -22.75 -1.24 -55.15
C PHE A 457 -22.48 -1.52 -53.66
N VAL A 458 -21.41 -0.93 -53.09
CA VAL A 458 -21.01 -1.16 -51.70
C VAL A 458 -21.74 -0.22 -50.71
N ALA A 459 -22.39 0.85 -51.20
CA ALA A 459 -23.03 1.85 -50.33
C ALA A 459 -24.40 1.43 -49.75
N VAL A 460 -24.98 0.28 -50.14
CA VAL A 460 -26.31 -0.14 -49.68
C VAL A 460 -26.28 -1.11 -48.50
N VAL A 461 -25.12 -1.66 -48.12
CA VAL A 461 -25.05 -2.62 -47.01
C VAL A 461 -23.93 -2.23 -46.06
N VAL A 462 -24.32 -1.80 -44.86
CA VAL A 462 -23.77 -2.18 -43.54
C VAL A 462 -24.03 -1.05 -42.54
N ALA A 463 -25.07 -1.23 -41.73
CA ALA A 463 -25.13 -0.75 -40.36
C ALA A 463 -24.58 -1.85 -39.43
N ARG A 464 -23.86 -1.44 -38.38
CA ARG A 464 -23.12 -2.18 -37.32
C ARG A 464 -23.89 -3.37 -36.67
N PRO A 465 -23.23 -4.39 -36.04
CA PRO A 465 -22.40 -4.26 -34.82
C PRO A 465 -21.16 -5.20 -34.69
N GLU A 466 -20.54 -5.11 -33.50
CA GLU A 466 -19.19 -5.47 -33.01
C GLU A 466 -18.74 -6.95 -33.13
N GLU A 467 -17.45 -7.16 -33.46
CA GLU A 467 -16.76 -8.46 -33.50
C GLU A 467 -15.39 -8.39 -32.79
N GLU A 468 -15.31 -8.78 -31.52
CA GLU A 468 -14.03 -9.09 -30.84
C GLU A 468 -14.10 -10.47 -30.17
N LEU A 469 -13.92 -11.55 -30.95
CA LEU A 469 -13.51 -12.86 -30.44
C LEU A 469 -12.95 -13.79 -31.55
N TYR A 470 -12.02 -13.31 -32.40
CA TYR A 470 -11.71 -14.03 -33.64
C TYR A 470 -10.30 -14.61 -33.84
N SER A 471 -9.26 -14.26 -33.08
CA SER A 471 -7.89 -14.59 -33.55
C SER A 471 -7.18 -15.79 -32.92
N LYS A 472 -7.79 -16.59 -32.03
CA LYS A 472 -7.06 -17.66 -31.33
C LYS A 472 -7.18 -19.06 -31.97
N TYR A 473 -8.16 -19.27 -32.86
CA TYR A 473 -8.51 -20.59 -33.40
C TYR A 473 -8.52 -20.67 -34.92
N GLU A 474 -7.88 -19.73 -35.63
CA GLU A 474 -7.83 -19.76 -37.09
C GLU A 474 -7.16 -21.02 -37.65
N ASN A 475 -6.33 -21.69 -36.84
CA ASN A 475 -5.58 -22.91 -37.19
C ASN A 475 -5.98 -24.15 -36.36
N PHE A 476 -7.14 -24.17 -35.69
CA PHE A 476 -7.57 -25.37 -34.95
C PHE A 476 -8.13 -26.41 -35.91
N ASP A 477 -7.41 -27.52 -36.08
CA ASP A 477 -7.81 -28.60 -36.97
C ASP A 477 -8.85 -29.53 -36.30
N VAL A 478 -10.12 -29.22 -36.53
CA VAL A 478 -11.25 -30.05 -36.06
C VAL A 478 -11.23 -31.44 -36.70
N LYS A 479 -10.65 -31.61 -37.89
CA LYS A 479 -10.58 -32.92 -38.55
C LYS A 479 -9.59 -33.84 -37.85
N GLU A 480 -8.49 -33.31 -37.34
CA GLU A 480 -7.54 -34.06 -36.50
C GLU A 480 -8.20 -34.51 -35.17
N LEU A 481 -9.00 -33.63 -34.56
CA LEU A 481 -9.74 -33.96 -33.33
C LEU A 481 -10.78 -35.07 -33.56
N ILE A 482 -11.60 -34.96 -34.61
CA ILE A 482 -12.70 -35.89 -34.89
C ILE A 482 -12.22 -37.23 -35.44
N SER A 483 -11.07 -37.28 -36.13
CA SER A 483 -10.49 -38.53 -36.64
C SER A 483 -9.76 -39.35 -35.57
N ASN A 484 -9.44 -38.75 -34.42
CA ASN A 484 -8.74 -39.41 -33.32
C ASN A 484 -9.68 -39.69 -32.14
N GLN A 485 -10.26 -40.89 -32.10
CA GLN A 485 -11.21 -41.31 -31.07
C GLN A 485 -10.66 -41.17 -29.64
N ARG A 486 -9.35 -41.32 -29.43
CA ARG A 486 -8.71 -41.15 -28.12
C ARG A 486 -8.67 -39.69 -27.69
N LEU A 487 -8.42 -38.79 -28.64
CA LEU A 487 -8.40 -37.34 -28.41
C LEU A 487 -9.83 -36.80 -28.21
N LEU A 488 -10.78 -37.23 -29.03
CA LEU A 488 -12.19 -36.90 -28.90
C LEU A 488 -12.76 -37.31 -27.53
N LYS A 489 -12.41 -38.52 -27.05
CA LYS A 489 -12.79 -38.99 -25.71
C LYS A 489 -12.17 -38.16 -24.58
N ALA A 490 -10.93 -37.68 -24.74
CA ALA A 490 -10.32 -36.78 -23.78
C ALA A 490 -11.06 -35.42 -23.69
N TYR A 491 -11.54 -34.90 -24.82
CA TYR A 491 -12.37 -33.69 -24.87
C TYR A 491 -13.74 -33.92 -24.23
N ALA A 492 -14.40 -35.04 -24.52
CA ALA A 492 -15.67 -35.40 -23.87
C ALA A 492 -15.53 -35.48 -22.34
N HIS A 493 -14.47 -36.11 -21.83
CA HIS A 493 -14.19 -36.16 -20.38
C HIS A 493 -13.87 -34.78 -19.79
N CYS A 494 -13.18 -33.91 -20.54
CA CYS A 494 -12.94 -32.52 -20.12
C CYS A 494 -14.27 -31.78 -19.92
N PHE A 495 -15.22 -31.93 -20.86
CA PHE A 495 -16.51 -31.25 -20.82
C PHE A 495 -17.35 -31.65 -19.61
N VAL A 496 -17.31 -32.90 -19.15
CA VAL A 496 -17.96 -33.34 -17.89
C VAL A 496 -17.06 -33.20 -16.65
N GLY A 497 -15.87 -32.62 -16.76
CA GLY A 497 -14.96 -32.41 -15.62
C GLY A 497 -14.27 -33.67 -15.07
N LYS A 498 -14.33 -34.79 -15.80
CA LYS A 498 -13.70 -36.08 -15.43
C LYS A 498 -12.29 -36.26 -16.02
N GLY A 499 -11.76 -35.25 -16.72
CA GLY A 499 -10.43 -35.29 -17.35
C GLY A 499 -9.75 -33.92 -17.43
N LYS A 500 -8.45 -33.91 -17.75
CA LYS A 500 -7.70 -32.67 -17.96
C LYS A 500 -8.14 -31.98 -19.26
N CYS A 501 -8.44 -30.70 -19.19
CA CYS A 501 -8.77 -29.89 -20.35
C CYS A 501 -7.51 -29.26 -20.96
N THR A 502 -7.38 -29.31 -22.28
CA THR A 502 -6.45 -28.45 -23.01
C THR A 502 -6.94 -27.00 -23.00
N PRO A 503 -6.10 -26.00 -23.30
CA PRO A 503 -6.54 -24.62 -23.47
C PRO A 503 -7.72 -24.48 -24.45
N GLU A 504 -7.67 -25.21 -25.57
CA GLU A 504 -8.71 -25.25 -26.59
C GLU A 504 -9.98 -25.92 -26.04
N GLY A 505 -9.83 -27.08 -25.37
CA GLY A 505 -10.95 -27.80 -24.75
C GLY A 505 -11.65 -27.00 -23.65
N ASN A 506 -10.93 -26.16 -22.91
CA ASN A 506 -11.55 -25.25 -21.92
C ASN A 506 -12.42 -24.19 -22.59
N ASP A 507 -12.05 -23.71 -23.77
CA ASP A 507 -12.83 -22.71 -24.49
C ASP A 507 -14.06 -23.35 -25.15
N PHE A 508 -13.92 -24.55 -25.73
CA PHE A 508 -15.08 -25.33 -26.19
C PHE A 508 -16.05 -25.66 -25.05
N LYS A 509 -15.53 -26.04 -23.87
CA LYS A 509 -16.35 -26.34 -22.69
C LYS A 509 -17.24 -25.17 -22.26
N LYS A 510 -16.75 -23.94 -22.37
CA LYS A 510 -17.53 -22.72 -22.04
C LYS A 510 -18.68 -22.47 -23.03
N LEU A 511 -18.53 -22.92 -24.28
CA LEU A 511 -19.53 -22.76 -25.33
C LEU A 511 -20.61 -23.86 -25.30
N MET A 512 -20.37 -24.97 -24.59
CA MET A 512 -21.29 -26.11 -24.51
C MET A 512 -22.69 -25.74 -23.98
N PRO A 513 -22.85 -25.00 -22.86
CA PRO A 513 -24.18 -24.61 -22.38
C PRO A 513 -24.91 -23.71 -23.37
N GLU A 514 -24.22 -22.78 -24.04
CA GLU A 514 -24.84 -21.85 -24.99
C GLU A 514 -25.24 -22.56 -26.30
N ALA A 515 -24.44 -23.52 -26.78
CA ALA A 515 -24.75 -24.33 -27.96
C ALA A 515 -26.00 -25.21 -27.73
N VAL A 516 -26.13 -25.80 -26.53
CA VAL A 516 -27.28 -26.64 -26.18
C VAL A 516 -28.53 -25.79 -25.89
N GLN A 517 -28.40 -24.69 -25.13
CA GLN A 517 -29.57 -23.93 -24.64
C GLN A 517 -30.06 -22.82 -25.59
N THR A 518 -29.18 -22.27 -26.44
CA THR A 518 -29.47 -21.04 -27.21
C THR A 518 -28.96 -21.06 -28.66
N GLU A 519 -28.69 -22.24 -29.23
CA GLU A 519 -28.09 -22.39 -30.57
C GLU A 519 -26.79 -21.56 -30.75
N CYS A 520 -26.05 -21.31 -29.66
CA CYS A 520 -24.84 -20.51 -29.67
C CYS A 520 -25.08 -19.07 -30.20
N GLY A 521 -26.11 -18.39 -29.71
CA GLY A 521 -26.53 -17.05 -30.18
C GLY A 521 -25.46 -15.95 -30.06
N LYS A 522 -24.43 -16.15 -29.22
CA LYS A 522 -23.30 -15.22 -29.06
C LYS A 522 -22.02 -15.67 -29.78
N CYS A 523 -22.09 -16.78 -30.51
CA CYS A 523 -20.95 -17.37 -31.21
C CYS A 523 -20.87 -16.88 -32.65
N SER A 524 -19.66 -16.78 -33.17
CA SER A 524 -19.43 -16.57 -34.60
C SER A 524 -19.89 -17.75 -35.46
N GLU A 525 -20.15 -17.51 -36.75
CA GLU A 525 -20.50 -18.57 -37.70
C GLU A 525 -19.44 -19.68 -37.76
N LYS A 526 -18.15 -19.33 -37.67
CA LYS A 526 -17.05 -20.30 -37.62
C LYS A 526 -17.08 -21.11 -36.32
N GLN A 527 -17.30 -20.48 -35.16
CA GLN A 527 -17.41 -21.18 -33.88
C GLN A 527 -18.63 -22.12 -33.84
N LYS A 528 -19.78 -21.67 -34.37
CA LYS A 528 -20.97 -22.51 -34.49
C LYS A 528 -20.65 -23.78 -35.28
N SER A 529 -19.94 -23.64 -36.41
CA SER A 529 -19.53 -24.79 -37.21
C SER A 529 -18.56 -25.72 -36.48
N LEU A 530 -17.51 -25.19 -35.84
CA LEU A 530 -16.52 -26.01 -35.12
C LEU A 530 -17.14 -26.77 -33.94
N VAL A 531 -17.97 -26.08 -33.13
CA VAL A 531 -18.66 -26.70 -31.98
C VAL A 531 -19.66 -27.76 -32.47
N ALA A 532 -20.43 -27.47 -33.51
CA ALA A 532 -21.40 -28.42 -34.06
C ALA A 532 -20.73 -29.69 -34.62
N GLN A 533 -19.59 -29.57 -35.31
CA GLN A 533 -18.83 -30.73 -35.80
C GLN A 533 -18.30 -31.61 -34.66
N VAL A 534 -17.76 -31.00 -33.59
CA VAL A 534 -17.27 -31.75 -32.43
C VAL A 534 -18.41 -32.44 -31.67
N ILE A 535 -19.54 -31.75 -31.44
CA ILE A 535 -20.70 -32.34 -30.77
C ILE A 535 -21.26 -33.50 -31.61
N LYS A 536 -21.41 -33.32 -32.93
CA LYS A 536 -21.88 -34.38 -33.83
C LYS A 536 -20.96 -35.60 -33.79
N ALA A 537 -19.64 -35.40 -33.80
CA ALA A 537 -18.67 -36.48 -33.68
C ALA A 537 -18.78 -37.22 -32.34
N ILE A 538 -19.04 -36.52 -31.23
CA ILE A 538 -19.25 -37.15 -29.92
C ILE A 538 -20.55 -37.97 -29.92
N VAL A 539 -21.63 -37.43 -30.50
CA VAL A 539 -22.92 -38.14 -30.64
C VAL A 539 -22.77 -39.43 -31.45
N GLU A 540 -22.04 -39.39 -32.57
CA GLU A 540 -21.90 -40.52 -33.49
C GLU A 540 -20.85 -41.55 -33.06
N GLN A 541 -19.72 -41.11 -32.46
CA GLN A 541 -18.56 -41.98 -32.18
C GLN A 541 -18.42 -42.37 -30.71
N LEU A 542 -19.05 -41.63 -29.77
CA LEU A 542 -18.90 -41.80 -28.32
C LEU A 542 -20.27 -41.77 -27.60
N PRO A 543 -21.17 -42.73 -27.88
CA PRO A 543 -22.55 -42.70 -27.37
C PRO A 543 -22.65 -42.80 -25.84
N VAL A 544 -21.68 -43.46 -25.18
CA VAL A 544 -21.65 -43.59 -23.71
C VAL A 544 -21.29 -42.26 -23.05
N GLU A 545 -20.26 -41.58 -23.56
CA GLU A 545 -19.84 -40.26 -23.08
C GLU A 545 -20.86 -39.18 -23.44
N TRP A 546 -21.58 -39.33 -24.57
CA TRP A 546 -22.70 -38.46 -24.93
C TRP A 546 -23.85 -38.56 -23.93
N GLU A 547 -24.17 -39.75 -23.44
CA GLU A 547 -25.22 -39.92 -22.42
C GLU A 547 -24.89 -39.16 -21.13
N GLU A 548 -23.62 -39.17 -20.72
CA GLU A 548 -23.16 -38.40 -19.56
C GLU A 548 -23.19 -36.89 -19.82
N LEU A 549 -22.76 -36.44 -21.00
CA LEU A 549 -22.80 -35.04 -21.40
C LEU A 549 -24.22 -34.50 -21.48
N SER A 550 -25.15 -35.28 -22.02
CA SER A 550 -26.55 -34.93 -22.11
C SER A 550 -27.18 -34.78 -20.72
N LYS A 551 -26.82 -35.64 -19.75
CA LYS A 551 -27.27 -35.51 -18.36
C LYS A 551 -26.75 -34.24 -17.67
N GLU A 552 -25.52 -33.81 -17.97
CA GLU A 552 -24.92 -32.61 -17.38
C GLU A 552 -25.52 -31.32 -17.96
N TYR A 553 -25.68 -31.24 -19.29
CA TYR A 553 -26.03 -29.99 -19.99
C TYR A 553 -27.48 -29.91 -20.48
N ASN A 554 -28.22 -31.03 -20.51
CA ASN A 554 -29.64 -31.11 -20.89
C ASN A 554 -30.40 -32.19 -20.07
N PRO A 555 -30.39 -32.13 -18.71
CA PRO A 555 -30.88 -33.21 -17.84
C PRO A 555 -32.36 -33.59 -18.06
N ASN A 556 -33.19 -32.66 -18.52
CA ASN A 556 -34.62 -32.86 -18.73
C ASN A 556 -35.00 -33.04 -20.22
N GLY A 557 -34.03 -33.10 -21.13
CA GLY A 557 -34.26 -33.26 -22.57
C GLY A 557 -34.95 -32.08 -23.26
N VAL A 558 -35.15 -30.96 -22.57
CA VAL A 558 -35.93 -29.79 -23.04
C VAL A 558 -35.31 -29.15 -24.29
N HIS A 559 -33.99 -29.24 -24.45
CA HIS A 559 -33.26 -28.61 -25.56
C HIS A 559 -32.85 -29.58 -26.67
N THR A 560 -33.42 -30.79 -26.70
CA THR A 560 -33.04 -31.82 -27.68
C THR A 560 -33.40 -31.40 -29.12
N VAL A 561 -34.53 -30.72 -29.29
CA VAL A 561 -35.00 -30.25 -30.61
C VAL A 561 -34.12 -29.11 -31.14
N SER A 562 -33.80 -28.11 -30.31
CA SER A 562 -32.95 -26.98 -30.68
C SER A 562 -31.50 -27.42 -30.96
N LEU A 563 -30.99 -28.38 -30.18
CA LEU A 563 -29.68 -28.94 -30.41
C LEU A 563 -29.60 -29.68 -31.76
N ASN A 564 -30.60 -30.50 -32.10
CA ASN A 564 -30.61 -31.19 -33.39
C ASN A 564 -30.69 -30.21 -34.57
N GLN A 565 -31.50 -29.16 -34.46
CA GLN A 565 -31.56 -28.09 -35.47
C GLN A 565 -30.22 -27.36 -35.62
N PHE A 566 -29.54 -27.08 -34.50
CA PHE A 566 -28.20 -26.50 -34.51
C PHE A 566 -27.16 -27.41 -35.20
N LEU A 567 -27.18 -28.71 -34.91
CA LEU A 567 -26.27 -29.67 -35.53
C LEU A 567 -26.55 -29.85 -37.03
N GLU A 568 -27.81 -29.94 -37.44
CA GLU A 568 -28.18 -30.02 -38.87
C GLU A 568 -27.71 -28.78 -39.65
N LYS A 569 -27.86 -27.60 -39.04
CA LYS A 569 -27.54 -26.32 -39.65
C LYS A 569 -26.04 -26.04 -39.75
N TYR A 570 -25.25 -26.41 -38.74
CA TYR A 570 -23.84 -25.97 -38.63
C TYR A 570 -22.81 -27.11 -38.69
N ALA A 571 -23.20 -28.37 -38.52
CA ALA A 571 -22.27 -29.51 -38.63
C ALA A 571 -22.07 -30.00 -40.08
N SER A 572 -22.78 -29.40 -41.06
CA SER A 572 -22.68 -29.72 -42.48
C SER A 572 -21.69 -28.77 -43.18
N ASN A 573 -20.40 -29.10 -43.12
CA ASN A 573 -19.35 -28.70 -44.07
C ASN A 573 -18.02 -29.38 -43.77
#